data_AF-A0A2G8LJ08-F1
#
_entry.id   AF-A0A2G8LJ08-F1
#
_cell.length_a   1.000
_cell.length_b   1.000
_cell.length_c   1.000
_cell.angle_alpha   90.00
_cell.angle_beta   90.00
_cell.angle_gamma   90.00
#
_symmetry.space_group_name_H-M   'P 1'
#
loop_
_entity.id
_entity.type
_entity.pdbx_description
1 polymer ?
#
loop_
_entity_poly.entity_id
_entity_poly.type
_entity_poly.pdbx_seq_one_letter_code
_entity_poly.pdbx_strand_id
1 'polypeptide(L)'
;MRYKRQNFLAIQSHPKAGIKQEQVETAAMQRVLNKLDKSRSRYAEVKDRDVRLSNYKSQLKELIKHSEKLNKEEQRLRNFYNKLSTDVDVFRATNPLLKQDAEKYWKMLRDISGQKLPLPSVLRSPKIKRSPPKNQNCGICKNTHDQHLLLQCDTCKKHYHLRCLDPPLTRMPKKTAFAGCFSISQTQWPDVSILAGSSSVAN
;
A
#
# COMPACT_ATOMS: atom_id res chain seq x y z
N MET A 1 -25.05 84.29 79.28
CA MET A 1 -24.56 83.07 79.98
C MET A 1 -25.10 81.87 79.22
N ARG A 2 -24.38 81.35 78.22
CA ARG A 2 -23.49 80.17 78.29
C ARG A 2 -24.19 78.86 78.73
N TYR A 3 -24.06 77.86 77.83
CA TYR A 3 -23.88 76.41 78.08
C TYR A 3 -25.14 75.53 78.25
N LYS A 4 -25.29 74.32 77.66
CA LYS A 4 -24.42 73.39 76.90
C LYS A 4 -25.29 72.59 75.92
N ARG A 5 -24.82 72.41 74.68
CA ARG A 5 -25.28 71.32 73.79
C ARG A 5 -24.94 69.99 74.47
N GLN A 6 -25.94 69.13 74.69
CA GLN A 6 -25.70 67.76 75.12
C GLN A 6 -25.19 66.93 73.94
N ASN A 7 -24.14 66.16 74.24
CA ASN A 7 -23.36 65.33 73.33
C ASN A 7 -24.22 64.25 72.66
N PHE A 8 -24.22 64.23 71.33
CA PHE A 8 -24.52 63.03 70.55
C PHE A 8 -23.25 62.17 70.56
N LEU A 9 -23.18 61.18 71.45
CA LEU A 9 -22.11 60.17 71.42
C LEU A 9 -22.31 59.32 70.16
N ALA A 10 -21.52 59.60 69.12
CA ALA A 10 -21.39 58.71 67.97
C ALA A 10 -20.77 57.40 68.46
N ILE A 11 -21.57 56.34 68.45
CA ILE A 11 -21.09 54.96 68.63
C ILE A 11 -20.22 54.65 67.42
N GLN A 12 -18.90 54.83 67.54
CA GLN A 12 -17.94 54.29 66.58
C GLN A 12 -17.83 52.78 66.83
N SER A 13 -18.67 51.99 66.14
CA SER A 13 -18.43 50.55 66.03
C SER A 13 -17.17 50.33 65.21
N HIS A 14 -16.08 49.89 65.83
CA HIS A 14 -14.87 49.47 65.14
C HIS A 14 -15.04 48.03 64.60
N PRO A 15 -15.08 47.77 63.27
CA PRO A 15 -15.23 46.43 62.72
C PRO A 15 -13.90 45.85 62.19
N LYS A 16 -12.75 46.35 62.63
CA LYS A 16 -11.47 46.11 61.92
C LYS A 16 -10.80 44.75 62.18
N ALA A 17 -11.17 44.03 63.24
CA ALA A 17 -10.57 42.73 63.58
C ALA A 17 -11.27 41.55 62.89
N GLY A 18 -12.61 41.53 62.88
CA GLY A 18 -13.40 40.47 62.22
C GLY A 18 -13.20 40.42 60.70
N ILE A 19 -13.12 41.58 60.05
CA ILE A 19 -12.90 41.68 58.59
C ILE A 19 -11.57 41.05 58.17
N LYS A 20 -10.50 41.17 58.98
CA LYS A 20 -9.20 40.58 58.65
C LYS A 20 -9.20 39.07 58.78
N GLN A 21 -9.90 38.53 59.79
CA GLN A 21 -9.99 37.09 60.00
C GLN A 21 -10.84 36.42 58.91
N GLU A 22 -11.97 37.04 58.56
CA GLU A 22 -12.83 36.62 57.44
C GLU A 22 -12.09 36.68 56.09
N GLN A 23 -11.24 37.69 55.87
CA GLN A 23 -10.37 37.78 54.68
C GLN A 23 -9.30 36.67 54.64
N VAL A 24 -8.77 36.26 55.79
CA VAL A 24 -7.79 35.15 55.87
C VAL A 24 -8.47 33.80 55.63
N GLU A 25 -9.67 33.60 56.17
CA GLU A 25 -10.46 32.39 55.98
C GLU A 25 -10.95 32.24 54.53
N THR A 26 -11.40 33.32 53.90
CA THR A 26 -11.74 33.35 52.46
C THR A 26 -10.52 33.10 51.56
N ALA A 27 -9.35 33.65 51.89
CA ALA A 27 -8.11 33.36 51.17
C ALA A 27 -7.67 31.89 51.32
N ALA A 28 -7.86 31.29 52.50
CA ALA A 28 -7.61 29.87 52.72
C ALA A 28 -8.57 28.99 51.90
N MET A 29 -9.86 29.34 51.88
CA MET A 29 -10.88 28.67 51.07
C MET A 29 -10.55 28.73 49.57
N GLN A 30 -10.15 29.90 49.06
CA GLN A 30 -9.77 30.07 47.66
C GLN A 30 -8.55 29.22 47.28
N ARG A 31 -7.59 29.04 48.19
CA ARG A 31 -6.44 28.14 47.97
C ARG A 31 -6.88 26.67 47.85
N VAL A 32 -7.88 26.24 48.61
CA VAL A 32 -8.45 24.89 48.52
C VAL A 32 -9.16 24.70 47.19
N LEU A 33 -10.00 25.64 46.78
CA LEU A 33 -10.69 25.61 45.48
C LEU A 33 -9.69 25.53 44.31
N ASN A 34 -8.66 26.36 44.32
CA ASN A 34 -7.62 26.34 43.28
C ASN A 34 -6.86 24.99 43.23
N LYS A 35 -6.68 24.29 44.36
CA LYS A 35 -6.07 22.95 44.39
C LYS A 35 -7.01 21.87 43.86
N LEU A 36 -8.31 21.99 44.13
CA LEU A 36 -9.33 21.09 43.60
C LEU A 36 -9.47 21.25 42.09
N ASP A 37 -9.50 22.48 41.58
CA ASP A 37 -9.57 22.75 40.13
C ASP A 37 -8.35 22.20 39.39
N LYS A 38 -7.13 22.39 39.93
CA LYS A 38 -5.92 21.78 39.39
C LYS A 38 -5.98 20.25 39.39
N SER A 39 -6.54 19.66 40.44
CA SER A 39 -6.70 18.20 40.52
C SER A 39 -7.74 17.67 39.53
N ARG A 40 -8.85 18.41 39.35
CA ARG A 40 -9.89 18.12 38.35
C ARG A 40 -9.34 18.24 36.93
N SER A 41 -8.54 19.27 36.63
CA SER A 41 -7.89 19.44 35.33
C SER A 41 -6.96 18.26 35.02
N ARG A 42 -6.10 17.87 35.97
CA ARG A 42 -5.22 16.70 35.82
C ARG A 42 -6.00 15.41 35.59
N TYR A 43 -7.09 15.20 36.32
CA TYR A 43 -7.96 14.03 36.11
C TYR A 43 -8.61 14.05 34.71
N ALA A 44 -9.07 15.20 34.23
CA ALA A 44 -9.63 15.34 32.89
C ALA A 44 -8.61 15.00 31.79
N GLU A 45 -7.37 15.47 31.92
CA GLU A 45 -6.27 15.16 30.99
C GLU A 45 -5.93 13.66 30.95
N VAL A 46 -5.88 13.01 32.12
CA VAL A 46 -5.64 11.55 32.22
C VAL A 46 -6.79 10.79 31.54
N LYS A 47 -8.04 11.17 31.81
CA LYS A 47 -9.21 10.55 31.17
C LYS A 47 -9.20 10.72 29.65
N ASP A 48 -8.85 11.90 29.15
CA ASP A 48 -8.72 12.18 27.72
C ASP A 48 -7.60 11.34 27.08
N ARG A 49 -6.46 11.18 27.77
CA ARG A 49 -5.40 10.25 27.35
C ARG A 49 -5.90 8.81 27.27
N ASP A 50 -6.67 8.34 28.25
CA ASP A 50 -7.21 6.97 28.24
C ASP A 50 -8.18 6.74 27.08
N VAL A 51 -9.00 7.74 26.75
CA VAL A 51 -9.88 7.70 25.56
C VAL A 51 -9.06 7.62 24.27
N ARG A 52 -7.99 8.43 24.14
CA ARG A 52 -7.10 8.32 22.98
C ARG A 52 -6.45 6.95 22.88
N LEU A 53 -5.93 6.42 23.98
CA LEU A 53 -5.30 5.11 24.03
C LEU A 53 -6.29 3.98 23.70
N SER A 54 -7.54 4.07 24.16
CA SER A 54 -8.57 3.09 23.81
C SER A 54 -8.92 3.14 22.32
N ASN A 55 -9.00 4.34 21.73
CA ASN A 55 -9.21 4.52 20.29
C ASN A 55 -8.05 3.93 19.47
N TYR A 56 -6.79 4.23 19.83
CA TYR A 56 -5.62 3.64 19.15
C TYR A 56 -5.58 2.12 19.28
N LYS A 57 -5.91 1.57 20.44
CA LYS A 57 -6.04 0.11 20.62
C LYS A 57 -7.11 -0.49 19.70
N SER A 58 -8.23 0.20 19.53
CA SER A 58 -9.30 -0.23 18.60
C SER A 58 -8.79 -0.23 17.16
N GLN A 59 -8.15 0.86 16.73
CA GLN A 59 -7.58 0.97 15.38
C GLN A 59 -6.52 -0.10 15.10
N LEU A 60 -5.62 -0.37 16.04
CA LEU A 60 -4.62 -1.44 15.90
C LEU A 60 -5.27 -2.82 15.73
N LYS A 61 -6.35 -3.11 16.48
CA LYS A 61 -7.09 -4.37 16.32
C LYS A 61 -7.68 -4.50 14.92
N GLU A 62 -8.28 -3.44 14.39
CA GLU A 62 -8.85 -3.47 13.04
C GLU A 62 -7.77 -3.61 11.96
N LEU A 63 -6.62 -2.94 12.12
CA LEU A 63 -5.48 -3.11 11.22
C LEU A 63 -4.95 -4.54 11.22
N ILE A 64 -4.82 -5.16 12.40
CA ILE A 64 -4.40 -6.57 12.53
C ILE A 64 -5.41 -7.48 11.81
N LYS A 65 -6.71 -7.32 12.05
CA LYS A 65 -7.75 -8.09 11.35
C LYS A 65 -7.66 -7.93 9.83
N HIS A 66 -7.43 -6.72 9.32
CA HIS A 66 -7.25 -6.50 7.89
C HIS A 66 -6.00 -7.18 7.36
N SER A 67 -4.88 -7.12 8.07
CA SER A 67 -3.65 -7.79 7.68
C SER A 67 -3.82 -9.32 7.60
N GLU A 68 -4.53 -9.92 8.56
CA GLU A 68 -4.84 -11.34 8.57
C GLU A 68 -5.71 -11.72 7.37
N LYS A 69 -6.71 -10.90 7.04
CA LYS A 69 -7.58 -11.11 5.88
C LYS A 69 -6.80 -11.05 4.57
N LEU A 70 -5.94 -10.04 4.41
CA LEU A 70 -5.10 -9.89 3.22
C LEU A 70 -4.14 -11.06 3.06
N ASN A 71 -3.49 -11.50 4.14
CA ASN A 71 -2.60 -12.65 4.13
C ASN A 71 -3.33 -13.95 3.73
N LYS A 72 -4.58 -14.15 4.18
CA LYS A 72 -5.41 -15.30 3.74
C LYS A 72 -5.70 -15.27 2.24
N GLU A 73 -6.05 -14.12 1.69
CA GLU A 73 -6.29 -13.97 0.24
C GLU A 73 -5.00 -14.16 -0.57
N GLU A 74 -3.87 -13.63 -0.09
CA GLU A 74 -2.57 -13.84 -0.72
C GLU A 74 -2.21 -15.33 -0.79
N GLN A 75 -2.33 -16.05 0.33
CA GLN A 75 -2.08 -17.49 0.39
C GLN A 75 -3.01 -18.26 -0.55
N ARG A 76 -4.29 -17.89 -0.59
CA ARG A 76 -5.27 -18.48 -1.50
C ARG A 76 -4.84 -18.30 -2.96
N LEU A 77 -4.52 -17.07 -3.37
CA LEU A 77 -4.08 -16.75 -4.73
C LEU A 77 -2.80 -17.49 -5.09
N ARG A 78 -1.84 -17.56 -4.17
CA ARG A 78 -0.59 -18.28 -4.37
C ARG A 78 -0.81 -19.78 -4.59
N ASN A 79 -1.73 -20.39 -3.84
CA ASN A 79 -2.10 -21.79 -4.02
C ASN A 79 -2.76 -22.04 -5.38
N PHE A 80 -3.68 -21.16 -5.80
CA PHE A 80 -4.29 -21.24 -7.13
C PHE A 80 -3.25 -21.08 -8.24
N TYR A 81 -2.34 -20.11 -8.11
CA TYR A 81 -1.27 -19.89 -9.05
C TYR A 81 -0.37 -21.12 -9.19
N ASN A 82 0.09 -21.68 -8.06
CA ASN A 82 0.94 -22.86 -8.06
C ASN A 82 0.24 -24.06 -8.73
N LYS A 83 -1.04 -24.27 -8.45
CA LYS A 83 -1.84 -25.32 -9.09
C LYS A 83 -1.90 -25.13 -10.61
N LEU A 84 -2.27 -23.94 -11.07
CA LEU A 84 -2.34 -23.62 -12.50
C LEU A 84 -0.97 -23.72 -13.18
N SER A 85 0.10 -23.32 -12.50
CA SER A 85 1.47 -23.44 -13.02
C SER A 85 1.83 -24.91 -13.25
N THR A 86 1.56 -25.77 -12.27
CA THR A 86 1.77 -27.22 -12.40
C THR A 86 0.96 -27.80 -13.56
N ASP A 87 -0.32 -27.44 -13.66
CA ASP A 87 -1.19 -27.91 -14.76
C ASP A 87 -0.64 -27.47 -16.12
N VAL A 88 -0.18 -26.21 -16.24
CA VAL A 88 0.44 -25.69 -17.46
C VAL A 88 1.73 -26.45 -17.81
N ASP A 89 2.57 -26.77 -16.84
CA ASP A 89 3.81 -27.51 -17.08
C ASP A 89 3.52 -28.97 -17.48
N VAL A 90 2.51 -29.61 -16.87
CA VAL A 90 2.01 -30.92 -17.29
C VAL A 90 1.49 -30.88 -18.72
N PHE A 91 0.66 -29.89 -19.07
CA PHE A 91 0.18 -29.73 -20.46
C PHE A 91 1.31 -29.42 -21.43
N ARG A 92 2.32 -28.64 -21.03
CA ARG A 92 3.49 -28.35 -21.84
C ARG A 92 4.31 -29.62 -22.12
N ALA A 93 4.40 -30.53 -21.15
CA ALA A 93 5.11 -31.80 -21.30
C ALA A 93 4.31 -32.84 -22.11
N THR A 94 3.00 -32.92 -21.92
CA THR A 94 2.14 -33.95 -22.56
C THR A 94 1.72 -33.59 -23.99
N ASN A 95 1.46 -32.32 -24.30
CA ASN A 95 1.00 -31.92 -25.64
C ASN A 95 1.96 -32.30 -26.78
N PRO A 96 3.29 -32.16 -26.67
CA PRO A 96 4.21 -32.60 -27.71
C PRO A 96 4.15 -34.10 -27.96
N LEU A 97 4.02 -34.91 -26.90
CA LEU A 97 3.93 -36.38 -27.01
C LEU A 97 2.66 -36.77 -27.75
N LEU A 98 1.51 -36.21 -27.36
CA LEU A 98 0.24 -36.44 -28.03
C LEU A 98 0.26 -36.01 -29.50
N LYS A 99 0.91 -34.88 -29.81
CA LYS A 99 1.10 -34.43 -31.20
C LYS A 99 1.95 -35.40 -32.00
N GLN A 100 3.04 -35.89 -31.42
CA GLN A 100 3.91 -36.86 -32.08
C GLN A 100 3.16 -38.16 -32.40
N ASP A 101 2.37 -38.66 -31.46
CA ASP A 101 1.58 -39.88 -31.70
C ASP A 101 0.48 -39.66 -32.73
N ALA A 102 -0.21 -38.52 -32.68
CA ALA A 102 -1.19 -38.17 -33.71
C ALA A 102 -0.56 -38.02 -35.10
N GLU A 103 0.66 -37.48 -35.20
CA GLU A 103 1.41 -37.44 -36.46
C GLU A 103 1.79 -38.83 -36.98
N LYS A 104 2.20 -39.75 -36.09
CA LYS A 104 2.48 -41.16 -36.45
C LYS A 104 1.22 -41.83 -37.00
N TYR A 105 0.09 -41.73 -36.28
CA TYR A 105 -1.18 -42.30 -36.73
C TYR A 105 -1.65 -41.68 -38.05
N TRP A 106 -1.50 -40.36 -38.20
CA TRP A 106 -1.85 -39.67 -39.44
C TRP A 106 -1.00 -40.12 -40.63
N LYS A 107 0.30 -40.39 -40.41
CA LYS A 107 1.18 -40.96 -41.44
C LYS A 107 0.71 -42.36 -41.85
N MET A 108 0.47 -43.24 -40.88
CA MET A 108 -0.05 -44.59 -41.16
C MET A 108 -1.35 -44.55 -41.95
N LEU A 109 -2.30 -43.68 -41.59
CA LEU A 109 -3.57 -43.52 -42.31
C LEU A 109 -3.36 -43.06 -43.75
N ARG A 110 -2.42 -42.14 -43.99
CA ARG A 110 -2.08 -41.69 -45.34
C ARG A 110 -1.54 -42.83 -46.18
N ASP A 111 -0.63 -43.63 -45.61
CA ASP A 111 0.01 -44.76 -46.27
C ASP A 111 -1.03 -45.83 -46.66
N ILE A 112 -1.99 -46.12 -45.78
CA ILE A 112 -3.08 -47.08 -46.04
C ILE A 112 -4.06 -46.56 -47.10
N SER A 113 -4.44 -45.29 -47.04
CA SER A 113 -5.48 -44.73 -47.94
C SER A 113 -5.02 -44.59 -49.40
N GLY A 114 -3.70 -44.57 -49.65
CA GLY A 114 -3.13 -44.22 -50.95
C GLY A 114 -3.42 -42.77 -51.39
N GLN A 115 -4.08 -41.95 -50.57
CA GLN A 115 -4.46 -40.58 -50.88
C GLN A 115 -3.62 -39.55 -50.12
N LYS A 116 -3.35 -38.40 -50.75
CA LYS A 116 -2.72 -37.25 -50.10
C LYS A 116 -3.73 -36.52 -49.22
N LEU A 117 -3.88 -36.98 -47.97
CA LEU A 117 -4.73 -36.33 -46.98
C LEU A 117 -4.07 -35.06 -46.39
N PRO A 118 -4.80 -33.91 -46.33
CA PRO A 118 -4.26 -32.65 -45.81
C PRO A 118 -4.08 -32.69 -44.27
N LEU A 119 -2.98 -32.12 -43.76
CA LEU A 119 -2.67 -32.15 -42.33
C LEU A 119 -3.76 -31.45 -41.48
N PRO A 120 -4.36 -32.13 -40.47
CA PRO A 120 -5.38 -31.57 -39.60
C PRO A 120 -4.92 -30.29 -38.90
N SER A 121 -5.85 -29.36 -38.67
CA SER A 121 -5.58 -28.06 -38.02
C SER A 121 -4.95 -28.17 -36.65
N VAL A 122 -5.31 -29.20 -35.88
CA VAL A 122 -4.83 -29.47 -34.52
C VAL A 122 -3.33 -29.83 -34.50
N LEU A 123 -2.83 -30.48 -35.56
CA LEU A 123 -1.42 -30.83 -35.70
C LEU A 123 -0.58 -29.68 -36.25
N ARG A 124 -1.21 -28.68 -36.88
CA ARG A 124 -0.49 -27.51 -37.37
C ARG A 124 0.02 -26.67 -36.19
N SER A 125 1.27 -26.24 -36.27
CA SER A 125 1.82 -25.26 -35.33
C SER A 125 0.97 -23.98 -35.35
N PRO A 126 0.59 -23.41 -34.19
CA PRO A 126 -0.16 -22.16 -34.16
C PRO A 126 0.62 -21.08 -34.90
N LYS A 127 0.07 -20.56 -36.00
CA LYS A 127 0.64 -19.40 -36.69
C LYS A 127 0.40 -18.19 -35.79
N ILE A 128 1.41 -17.79 -35.02
CA ILE A 128 1.40 -16.48 -34.37
C ILE A 128 1.36 -15.45 -35.50
N LYS A 129 0.19 -14.83 -35.72
CA LYS A 129 0.07 -13.69 -36.62
C LYS A 129 0.82 -12.51 -35.98
N ARG A 130 2.14 -12.49 -36.13
CA ARG A 130 2.91 -11.25 -35.96
C ARG A 130 2.41 -10.35 -37.09
N SER A 131 1.66 -9.30 -36.76
CA SER A 131 1.39 -8.24 -37.72
C SER A 131 2.72 -7.80 -38.32
N PRO A 132 2.79 -7.52 -39.64
CA PRO A 132 3.98 -6.89 -40.21
C PRO A 132 4.39 -5.70 -39.34
N PRO A 133 5.69 -5.52 -39.04
CA PRO A 133 6.12 -4.40 -38.23
C PRO A 133 5.67 -3.11 -38.91
N LYS A 134 4.65 -2.45 -38.33
CA LYS A 134 4.27 -1.10 -38.76
C LYS A 134 5.44 -0.20 -38.37
N ASN A 135 6.03 0.52 -39.31
CA ASN A 135 7.08 1.49 -38.99
C ASN A 135 6.46 2.60 -38.13
N GLN A 136 6.86 2.66 -36.85
CA GLN A 136 6.40 3.67 -35.90
C GLN A 136 7.51 4.70 -35.67
N ASN A 137 7.14 5.97 -35.56
CA ASN A 137 8.09 7.04 -35.26
C ASN A 137 8.22 7.21 -33.75
N CYS A 138 9.45 7.44 -33.29
CA CYS A 138 9.68 7.78 -31.89
C CYS A 138 9.12 9.17 -31.54
N GLY A 139 8.42 9.29 -30.41
CA GLY A 139 7.85 10.55 -29.94
C GLY A 139 8.88 11.61 -29.51
N ILE A 140 10.16 11.23 -29.40
CA ILE A 140 11.27 12.11 -28.97
C ILE A 140 12.14 12.48 -30.18
N CYS A 141 12.79 11.49 -30.81
CA CYS A 141 13.71 11.75 -31.93
C CYS A 141 13.02 11.79 -33.31
N LYS A 142 11.72 11.47 -33.39
CA LYS A 142 10.89 11.44 -34.62
C LYS A 142 11.36 10.48 -35.73
N ASN A 143 12.43 9.74 -35.51
CA ASN A 143 13.01 8.79 -36.45
C ASN A 143 12.39 7.38 -36.31
N THR A 144 12.56 6.58 -37.36
CA THR A 144 12.04 5.20 -37.50
C THR A 144 13.13 4.13 -37.42
N HIS A 145 14.36 4.47 -37.04
CA HIS A 145 15.41 3.49 -36.81
C HIS A 145 15.05 2.57 -35.64
N ASP A 146 15.71 1.42 -35.50
CA ASP A 146 15.56 0.52 -34.34
C ASP A 146 14.11 0.20 -33.94
N GLN A 147 13.23 -0.11 -34.90
CA GLN A 147 11.82 -0.52 -34.67
C GLN A 147 11.67 -1.67 -33.66
N HIS A 148 12.68 -2.54 -33.57
CA HIS A 148 12.72 -3.67 -32.62
C HIS A 148 13.05 -3.23 -31.18
N LEU A 149 13.48 -1.98 -30.98
CA LEU A 149 13.76 -1.34 -29.69
C LEU A 149 12.80 -0.17 -29.41
N LEU A 150 11.66 -0.14 -30.10
CA LEU A 150 10.56 0.77 -29.81
C LEU A 150 9.62 0.14 -28.77
N LEU A 151 9.35 0.88 -27.70
CA LEU A 151 8.27 0.58 -26.76
C LEU A 151 7.06 1.44 -27.07
N GLN A 152 5.86 0.90 -26.88
CA GLN A 152 4.64 1.70 -26.86
C GLN A 152 4.33 2.11 -25.42
N CYS A 153 4.09 3.39 -25.17
CA CYS A 153 3.62 3.85 -23.87
C CYS A 153 2.18 3.42 -23.65
N ASP A 154 1.88 2.79 -22.51
CA ASP A 154 0.53 2.33 -22.20
C ASP A 154 -0.47 3.47 -22.00
N THR A 155 0.01 4.63 -21.54
CA THR A 155 -0.82 5.81 -21.25
C THR A 155 -1.12 6.63 -22.51
N CYS A 156 -0.08 7.06 -23.25
CA CYS A 156 -0.26 7.97 -24.38
C CYS A 156 -0.25 7.26 -25.75
N LYS A 157 -0.05 5.94 -25.79
CA LYS A 157 0.01 5.09 -26.99
C LYS A 157 1.05 5.49 -28.05
N LYS A 158 1.92 6.45 -27.75
CA LYS A 158 3.08 6.83 -28.58
C LYS A 158 4.20 5.82 -28.42
N HIS A 159 5.09 5.78 -29.42
CA HIS A 159 6.24 4.89 -29.41
C HIS A 159 7.52 5.65 -29.06
N TYR A 160 8.45 5.00 -28.35
CA TYR A 160 9.71 5.59 -27.92
C TYR A 160 10.83 4.58 -28.05
N HIS A 161 12.01 5.01 -28.50
CA HIS A 161 13.20 4.17 -28.39
C HIS A 161 13.58 4.00 -26.92
N LEU A 162 14.03 2.80 -26.56
CA LEU A 162 14.60 2.53 -25.23
C LEU A 162 15.71 3.54 -24.86
N ARG A 163 16.53 3.95 -25.83
CA ARG A 163 17.63 4.93 -25.65
C ARG A 163 17.18 6.39 -25.57
N CYS A 164 15.98 6.71 -26.06
CA CYS A 164 15.45 8.08 -26.02
C CYS A 164 14.74 8.38 -24.70
N LEU A 165 14.47 7.38 -23.86
CA LEU A 165 13.96 7.58 -22.51
C LEU A 165 15.04 8.16 -21.60
N ASP A 166 14.62 8.87 -20.56
CA ASP A 166 15.50 9.37 -19.49
C ASP A 166 15.03 8.81 -18.13
N PRO A 167 15.80 7.92 -17.48
CA PRO A 167 17.08 7.34 -17.94
C PRO A 167 16.90 6.34 -19.10
N PRO A 168 17.93 6.15 -19.96
CA PRO A 168 17.83 5.26 -21.13
C PRO A 168 17.78 3.80 -20.70
N LEU A 169 16.79 3.07 -21.21
CA LEU A 169 16.66 1.63 -20.98
C LEU A 169 17.60 0.87 -21.92
N THR A 170 18.32 -0.12 -21.38
CA THR A 170 19.19 -0.99 -22.18
C THR A 170 18.48 -2.27 -22.64
N ARG A 171 17.35 -2.62 -22.01
CA ARG A 171 16.57 -3.82 -22.31
C ARG A 171 15.07 -3.55 -22.22
N MET A 172 14.28 -4.34 -22.95
CA MET A 172 12.83 -4.31 -22.87
C MET A 172 12.39 -4.66 -21.43
N PRO A 173 11.55 -3.84 -20.78
CA PRO A 173 11.02 -4.19 -19.46
C PRO A 173 10.25 -5.50 -19.55
N LYS A 174 10.51 -6.43 -18.62
CA LYS A 174 9.73 -7.68 -18.53
C LYS A 174 8.28 -7.32 -18.21
N LYS A 175 7.32 -8.02 -18.81
CA LYS A 175 5.90 -7.88 -18.47
C LYS A 175 5.65 -8.42 -17.06
N THR A 176 5.98 -7.63 -16.05
CA THR A 176 5.60 -7.85 -14.66
C THR A 176 4.48 -6.89 -14.33
N ALA A 177 3.42 -7.35 -13.66
CA ALA A 177 2.18 -6.61 -13.41
C ALA A 177 2.32 -5.40 -12.45
N PHE A 178 3.53 -4.88 -12.27
CA PHE A 178 3.83 -3.74 -11.42
C PHE A 178 4.82 -2.83 -12.13
N ALA A 179 4.30 -1.77 -12.77
CA ALA A 179 5.06 -0.61 -13.19
C ALA A 179 4.13 0.61 -13.10
N GLY A 180 3.80 0.97 -11.86
CA GLY A 180 3.29 2.31 -11.56
C GLY A 180 4.37 3.33 -11.90
N CYS A 181 3.96 4.38 -12.60
CA CYS A 181 4.66 5.65 -12.84
C CYS A 181 6.17 5.69 -12.54
N PHE A 182 6.99 5.68 -13.60
CA PHE A 182 8.25 6.45 -13.58
C PHE A 182 7.88 7.94 -13.69
N SER A 183 7.37 8.51 -12.60
CA SER A 183 7.34 9.96 -12.46
C SER A 183 8.74 10.43 -12.16
N ILE A 184 9.21 11.33 -13.02
CA ILE A 184 10.25 12.31 -12.76
C ILE A 184 10.02 12.89 -11.35
N SER A 185 11.11 13.03 -10.60
CA SER A 185 11.23 13.51 -9.21
C SER A 185 11.09 12.45 -8.11
N GLN A 186 12.26 12.10 -7.55
CA GLN A 186 12.56 11.69 -6.17
C GLN A 186 11.41 11.13 -5.33
N THR A 187 11.39 9.81 -5.11
CA THR A 187 11.51 9.25 -3.74
C THR A 187 11.81 7.75 -3.79
N GLN A 188 12.76 7.36 -2.94
CA GLN A 188 13.21 6.01 -2.62
C GLN A 188 12.04 4.99 -2.52
N TRP A 189 12.14 3.87 -3.23
CA TRP A 189 11.42 2.64 -2.88
C TRP A 189 12.42 1.60 -2.37
N PRO A 190 12.04 0.79 -1.37
CA PRO A 190 12.98 0.04 -0.55
C PRO A 190 13.56 -1.18 -1.28
N ASP A 191 14.83 -1.47 -0.98
CA ASP A 191 15.58 -2.64 -1.42
C ASP A 191 14.84 -3.94 -1.14
N VAL A 192 14.46 -4.67 -2.19
CA VAL A 192 14.04 -6.08 -2.10
C VAL A 192 15.29 -6.94 -2.11
N SER A 193 16.04 -6.86 -1.01
CA SER A 193 17.28 -7.60 -0.78
C SER A 193 17.32 -8.03 0.67
N ILE A 194 16.54 -9.06 1.05
CA ILE A 194 16.80 -10.03 2.14
C ILE A 194 15.63 -11.03 2.11
N LEU A 195 15.91 -12.22 1.57
CA LEU A 195 15.42 -13.53 2.04
C LEU A 195 16.07 -14.60 1.15
N ALA A 196 17.41 -14.59 1.15
CA ALA A 196 18.23 -15.73 0.77
C ALA A 196 19.08 -16.05 2.00
N GLY A 197 18.67 -17.06 2.74
CA GLY A 197 19.36 -17.58 3.91
C GLY A 197 19.12 -19.07 3.99
N SER A 198 19.85 -19.81 3.16
CA SER A 198 20.04 -21.26 3.30
C SER A 198 21.16 -21.54 4.30
N SER A 199 21.05 -22.72 4.94
CA SER A 199 22.09 -23.52 5.59
C SER A 199 22.18 -23.48 7.11
N SER A 200 21.59 -24.52 7.74
CA SER A 200 22.32 -25.61 8.42
C SER A 200 23.43 -25.22 9.40
N VAL A 201 23.19 -25.35 10.71
CA VAL A 201 24.19 -25.81 11.71
C VAL A 201 23.47 -26.58 12.82
N ALA A 202 24.06 -27.71 13.19
CA ALA A 202 23.73 -28.63 14.27
C ALA A 202 23.81 -28.00 15.67
N ASN A 203 22.88 -28.38 16.56
CA ASN A 203 23.12 -29.23 17.74
C ASN A 203 21.78 -29.58 18.41
#